data_AF-A0AAD5CWG2-F1
#
_entry.id   AF-A0AAD5CWG2-F1
#
_cell.length_a   1.000
_cell.length_b   1.000
_cell.length_c   1.000
_cell.angle_alpha   90.00
_cell.angle_beta   90.00
_cell.angle_gamma   90.00
#
_symmetry.space_group_name_H-M   'P 1'
#
loop_
_entity.id
_entity.type
_entity.pdbx_description
1 polymer ?
#
loop_
_entity_poly.entity_id
_entity_poly.type
_entity_poly.pdbx_seq_one_letter_code
_entity_poly.pdbx_strand_id
1 'polypeptide(L)'
;MRPFTYTSLCAAAILVMILAGSQAAMAVTCQVTQLVPCASAISSSSPPSSQCCTKLKEQRPCLCQYMKNPSLRGYVSSPNAQKVAKACGVPTPQC
;
A
#
# COMPACT_ATOMS: atom_id res chain seq x y z
N MET A 1 26.12 32.19 26.36
CA MET A 1 24.95 31.31 26.60
C MET A 1 23.97 31.49 25.45
N ARG A 2 24.00 30.65 24.39
CA ARG A 2 22.99 30.60 23.29
C ARG A 2 23.32 29.72 22.06
N PRO A 3 24.55 29.19 21.80
CA PRO A 3 24.77 28.37 20.61
C PRO A 3 24.41 26.89 20.81
N PHE A 4 24.66 26.34 22.00
CA PHE A 4 24.43 24.92 22.32
C PHE A 4 22.96 24.50 22.33
N THR A 5 22.05 25.41 22.70
CA THR A 5 20.61 25.13 22.72
C THR A 5 20.04 25.07 21.30
N TYR A 6 20.59 25.85 20.37
CA TYR A 6 20.13 25.94 18.99
C TYR A 6 20.54 24.71 18.19
N THR A 7 21.78 24.24 18.37
CA THR A 7 22.26 22.98 17.76
C THR A 7 21.48 21.77 18.24
N SER A 8 21.12 21.73 19.53
CA SER A 8 20.29 20.66 20.10
C SER A 8 18.86 20.67 19.55
N LEU A 9 18.23 21.85 19.39
CA LEU A 9 16.91 21.96 18.76
C LEU A 9 16.92 21.54 17.28
N CYS A 10 17.93 21.95 16.52
CA CYS A 10 18.07 21.55 15.12
C CYS A 10 18.26 20.03 14.98
N ALA A 11 19.11 19.43 15.81
CA ALA A 11 19.33 17.98 15.81
C ALA A 11 18.04 17.21 16.13
N ALA A 12 17.26 17.67 17.11
CA ALA A 12 15.96 17.07 17.45
C ALA A 12 14.94 17.20 16.31
N ALA A 13 14.86 18.36 15.64
CA ALA A 13 13.96 18.56 14.50
C ALA A 13 14.34 17.66 13.30
N ILE A 14 15.63 17.51 13.03
CA ILE A 14 16.13 16.62 11.96
C ILE A 14 15.81 15.16 12.28
N LEU A 15 16.01 14.73 13.53
CA LEU A 15 15.65 13.37 13.98
C LEU A 15 14.15 13.08 13.84
N VAL A 16 13.28 14.03 14.21
CA VAL A 16 11.83 13.88 14.04
C VAL A 16 11.44 13.80 12.56
N MET A 17 12.07 14.59 11.68
CA MET A 17 11.82 14.49 10.23
C MET A 17 12.29 13.15 9.64
N ILE A 18 13.40 12.59 10.12
CA ILE A 18 13.90 11.28 9.68
C ILE A 18 12.99 10.14 10.17
N LEU A 19 12.47 10.22 11.41
CA LEU A 19 11.48 9.25 11.90
C LEU A 19 10.13 9.37 11.19
N ALA A 20 9.72 10.58 10.78
CA ALA A 20 8.50 10.78 10.01
C ALA A 20 8.64 10.36 8.52
N GLY A 21 9.87 10.37 7.99
CA GLY A 21 10.16 10.12 6.57
C GLY A 21 10.59 8.70 6.22
N SER A 22 10.77 7.79 7.19
CA SER A 22 11.32 6.45 6.94
C SER A 22 10.25 5.36 6.94
N GLN A 23 9.20 5.53 6.14
CA GLN A 23 8.68 4.37 5.40
C GLN A 23 9.56 4.17 4.17
N ALA A 24 10.80 3.70 4.40
CA ALA A 24 11.55 3.01 3.38
C ALA A 24 10.85 1.65 3.14
N ALA A 25 9.64 1.70 2.58
CA ALA A 25 9.08 0.57 1.90
C ALA A 25 10.05 0.26 0.76
N MET A 26 10.51 -0.99 0.65
CA MET A 26 10.99 -1.54 -0.61
C MET A 26 10.17 -0.89 -1.72
N ALA A 27 10.79 -0.15 -2.63
CA ALA A 27 10.08 0.74 -3.56
C ALA A 27 9.27 -0.08 -4.57
N VAL A 28 8.22 -0.75 -4.10
CA VAL A 28 7.15 -1.30 -4.90
C VAL A 28 6.53 -0.08 -5.54
N THR A 29 6.80 0.08 -6.83
CA THR A 29 6.15 1.14 -7.58
C THR A 29 4.66 0.84 -7.58
N CYS A 30 3.87 1.77 -7.04
CA CYS A 30 2.42 1.63 -6.98
C CYS A 30 1.83 1.67 -8.40
N GLN A 31 1.77 0.52 -9.05
CA GLN A 31 1.23 0.33 -10.39
C GLN A 31 0.11 -0.71 -10.36
N VAL A 32 -1.12 -0.28 -10.67
CA VAL A 32 -2.30 -1.17 -10.70
C VAL A 32 -2.14 -2.31 -11.71
N THR A 33 -1.29 -2.13 -12.73
CA THR A 33 -0.96 -3.16 -13.72
C THR A 33 -0.35 -4.42 -13.09
N GLN A 34 0.27 -4.29 -11.90
CA GLN A 34 0.76 -5.44 -11.14
C GLN A 34 -0.39 -6.33 -10.64
N LEU A 35 -1.62 -5.83 -10.56
CA LEU A 35 -2.82 -6.57 -10.19
C LEU A 35 -3.56 -7.20 -11.39
N VAL A 36 -3.04 -7.07 -12.61
CA VAL A 36 -3.60 -7.75 -13.81
C VAL A 36 -3.80 -9.25 -13.61
N PRO A 37 -2.89 -10.00 -12.95
CA PRO A 37 -3.13 -11.42 -12.66
C PRO A 37 -4.37 -11.70 -11.80
N CYS A 38 -4.90 -10.69 -11.09
CA CYS A 38 -6.13 -10.77 -10.31
C CYS A 38 -7.38 -10.39 -11.10
N ALA A 39 -7.24 -9.86 -12.33
CA ALA A 39 -8.37 -9.32 -13.09
C ALA A 39 -9.48 -10.35 -13.31
N SER A 40 -9.12 -11.58 -13.68
CA SER A 40 -10.06 -12.69 -13.86
C SER A 40 -10.78 -13.04 -12.56
N ALA A 41 -10.05 -13.11 -11.44
CA ALA A 41 -10.62 -13.43 -10.13
C ALA A 41 -11.58 -12.33 -9.65
N ILE A 42 -11.27 -11.06 -9.95
CA ILE A 42 -12.12 -9.91 -9.61
C ILE A 42 -13.36 -9.86 -10.53
N SER A 43 -13.21 -10.09 -11.84
CA SER A 43 -14.32 -9.97 -12.79
C SER A 43 -15.30 -11.15 -12.73
N SER A 44 -14.79 -12.38 -12.54
CA SER A 44 -15.59 -13.61 -12.64
C SER A 44 -15.82 -14.34 -11.32
N SER A 45 -15.32 -13.81 -10.19
CA SER A 45 -15.32 -14.53 -8.89
C SER A 45 -14.61 -15.89 -8.94
N SER A 46 -13.71 -16.10 -9.90
CA SER A 46 -12.87 -17.30 -9.94
C SER A 46 -11.82 -17.28 -8.80
N PRO A 47 -11.32 -18.45 -8.38
CA PRO A 47 -10.25 -18.52 -7.39
C PRO A 47 -9.00 -17.74 -7.85
N PRO A 48 -8.35 -16.95 -6.97
CA PRO A 48 -7.15 -16.22 -7.35
C PRO A 48 -5.97 -17.17 -7.61
N SER A 49 -5.17 -16.84 -8.62
CA SER A 49 -3.92 -17.55 -8.89
C SER A 49 -2.87 -17.24 -7.83
N SER A 50 -1.86 -18.11 -7.70
CA SER A 50 -0.72 -17.85 -6.82
C SER A 50 -0.03 -16.52 -7.18
N GLN A 51 0.09 -16.22 -8.47
CA GLN A 51 0.69 -14.97 -8.95
C GLN A 51 -0.15 -13.74 -8.55
N CYS A 52 -1.48 -13.84 -8.62
CA CYS A 52 -2.36 -12.79 -8.10
C CYS A 52 -2.09 -12.53 -6.61
N CYS A 53 -2.07 -13.59 -5.79
CA CYS A 53 -1.85 -13.42 -4.36
C CYS A 53 -0.45 -12.86 -4.03
N THR A 54 0.59 -13.27 -4.74
CA THR A 54 1.95 -12.71 -4.58
C THR A 54 1.95 -11.21 -4.89
N LYS A 55 1.41 -10.80 -6.05
CA LYS A 55 1.37 -9.40 -6.45
C LYS A 55 0.48 -8.53 -5.57
N LEU A 56 -0.65 -9.07 -5.10
CA LEU A 56 -1.52 -8.36 -4.18
C LEU A 56 -0.85 -8.11 -2.82
N LYS A 57 -0.05 -9.06 -2.32
CA LYS A 57 0.74 -8.90 -1.09
C LYS A 57 1.85 -7.86 -1.26
N GLU A 58 2.57 -7.90 -2.39
CA GLU A 58 3.58 -6.90 -2.73
C GLU A 58 2.99 -5.48 -2.76
N GLN A 59 1.77 -5.32 -3.30
CA GLN A 59 1.10 -4.04 -3.45
C GLN A 59 0.34 -3.55 -2.21
N ARG A 60 0.40 -4.25 -1.07
CA ARG A 60 -0.24 -3.82 0.20
C ARG A 60 -0.06 -2.33 0.54
N PRO A 61 1.15 -1.74 0.52
CA PRO A 61 1.33 -0.32 0.86
C PRO A 61 0.60 0.62 -0.10
N CYS A 62 0.30 0.19 -1.32
CA CYS A 62 -0.33 0.98 -2.36
C CYS A 62 -1.87 0.90 -2.37
N LEU A 63 -2.46 -0.07 -1.65
CA LEU A 63 -3.91 -0.33 -1.72
C LEU A 63 -4.76 0.88 -1.31
N CYS A 64 -4.32 1.66 -0.31
CA CYS A 64 -4.98 2.90 0.07
C CYS A 64 -4.98 3.95 -1.03
N GLN A 65 -3.86 4.08 -1.75
CA GLN A 65 -3.75 5.00 -2.87
C GLN A 65 -4.72 4.61 -3.99
N TYR A 66 -4.87 3.32 -4.26
CA TYR A 66 -5.84 2.82 -5.24
C TYR A 66 -7.28 3.05 -4.80
N MET A 67 -7.60 2.91 -3.50
CA MET A 67 -8.94 3.21 -2.98
C MET A 67 -9.30 4.69 -3.11
N LYS A 68 -8.33 5.59 -2.95
CA LYS A 68 -8.52 7.05 -3.10
C LYS A 68 -8.70 7.48 -4.55
N ASN A 69 -8.26 6.68 -5.52
CA ASN A 69 -8.45 6.97 -6.94
C ASN A 69 -9.77 6.35 -7.44
N PRO A 70 -10.78 7.16 -7.86
CA PRO A 70 -12.08 6.66 -8.30
C PRO A 70 -12.00 5.62 -9.42
N SER A 71 -11.05 5.78 -10.35
CA SER A 71 -10.86 4.88 -11.49
C SER A 71 -10.24 3.53 -11.09
N LEU A 72 -9.57 3.46 -9.94
CA LEU A 72 -8.90 2.24 -9.45
C LEU A 72 -9.64 1.60 -8.27
N ARG A 73 -10.57 2.33 -7.65
CA ARG A 73 -11.30 1.90 -6.45
C ARG A 73 -11.97 0.54 -6.63
N GLY A 74 -12.52 0.25 -7.81
CA GLY A 74 -13.15 -1.03 -8.13
C GLY A 74 -12.23 -2.25 -7.99
N TYR A 75 -10.91 -2.09 -8.16
CA TYR A 75 -9.93 -3.17 -8.01
C TYR A 75 -9.64 -3.53 -6.55
N VAL A 76 -10.04 -2.69 -5.59
CA VAL A 76 -9.76 -2.91 -4.16
C VAL A 76 -11.03 -3.02 -3.34
N SER A 77 -12.06 -2.22 -3.62
CA SER A 77 -13.27 -2.14 -2.81
C SER A 77 -14.49 -2.86 -3.38
N SER A 78 -14.41 -3.46 -4.58
CA SER A 78 -15.53 -4.26 -5.10
C SER A 78 -15.73 -5.53 -4.26
N PRO A 79 -16.95 -6.10 -4.21
CA PRO A 79 -17.22 -7.32 -3.46
C PRO A 79 -16.28 -8.47 -3.84
N ASN A 80 -15.96 -8.60 -5.13
CA ASN A 80 -15.05 -9.64 -5.62
C ASN A 80 -13.59 -9.33 -5.27
N ALA A 81 -13.15 -8.08 -5.33
CA ALA A 81 -11.83 -7.68 -4.86
C ALA A 81 -11.63 -8.00 -3.37
N GLN A 82 -12.64 -7.77 -2.54
CA GLN A 82 -12.60 -8.14 -1.12
C GLN A 82 -12.52 -9.65 -0.91
N LYS A 83 -13.26 -10.44 -1.70
CA LYS A 83 -13.15 -11.92 -1.67
C LYS A 83 -11.74 -12.38 -2.06
N VAL A 84 -11.16 -11.81 -3.12
CA VAL A 84 -9.79 -12.09 -3.55
C VAL A 84 -8.78 -11.73 -2.46
N ALA A 85 -8.90 -10.55 -1.85
CA ALA A 85 -8.04 -10.12 -0.76
C ALA A 85 -8.10 -11.10 0.42
N LYS A 86 -9.31 -11.50 0.83
CA LYS A 86 -9.52 -12.51 1.88
C LYS A 86 -8.89 -13.85 1.52
N ALA A 87 -9.12 -14.35 0.30
CA ALA A 87 -8.56 -15.62 -0.17
C ALA A 87 -7.02 -15.60 -0.21
N CYS A 88 -6.42 -14.44 -0.54
CA CYS A 88 -4.98 -14.26 -0.54
C CYS A 88 -4.37 -13.90 0.83
N GLY A 89 -5.18 -13.76 1.89
CA GLY A 89 -4.72 -13.36 3.22
C GLY A 89 -4.25 -11.90 3.30
N VAL A 90 -4.82 -11.02 2.48
CA VAL A 90 -4.56 -9.58 2.48
C VAL A 90 -5.74 -8.87 3.17
N PRO A 91 -5.53 -8.21 4.33
CA PRO A 91 -6.58 -7.46 4.99
C PRO A 91 -6.95 -6.26 4.12
N THR A 92 -8.24 -5.93 4.10
CA THR A 92 -8.72 -4.68 3.51
C THR A 92 -8.16 -3.53 4.32
N PRO A 93 -7.42 -2.60 3.72
CA PRO A 93 -6.84 -1.49 4.46
C PRO A 93 -7.94 -0.51 4.90
N GLN A 94 -7.77 0.07 6.09
CA GLN A 94 -8.55 1.22 6.53
C GLN A 94 -7.80 2.47 6.08
N CYS A 95 -8.40 3.18 5.13
CA CYS A 95 -7.91 4.39 4.49
C CYS A 95 -9.10 5.35 4.39
#